data_AF-A0A7C4X2W6-F1
#
_entry.id   AF-A0A7C4X2W6-F1
#
_cell.length_a   1.000
_cell.length_b   1.000
_cell.length_c   1.000
_cell.angle_alpha   90.00
_cell.angle_beta   90.00
_cell.angle_gamma   90.00
#
_symmetry.space_group_name_H-M   'P 1'
#
loop_
_entity.id
_entity.type
_entity.pdbx_description
1 polymer ?
#
loop_
_entity_poly.entity_id
_entity_poly.type
_entity_poly.pdbx_seq_one_letter_code
_entity_poly.pdbx_strand_id
1 'polypeptide(L)'
;GYKIVEELKALHLKGVKFRPSTFIPRHGKYAGQLCNGLQIHVTDRDVLEPVKLGLAIIWATERLHPDKLQFNVKCYEDTLGCSVCGVSTSSIKPQARCYFDRLIGNDVIRKLIEEGCDFKEVAKLCDEIELFEKNRRKYLLYS
;
A
#
# COMPACT_ATOMS: atom_id res chain seq x y z
N GLY A 1 6.03 -13.36 7.59
CA GLY A 1 7.25 -13.70 6.82
C GLY A 1 6.92 -14.63 5.66
N TYR A 2 6.83 -15.94 5.90
CA TYR A 2 6.68 -16.92 4.81
C TYR A 2 5.38 -16.79 4.01
N LYS A 3 4.21 -16.74 4.68
CA LYS A 3 2.90 -16.63 4.01
C LYS A 3 2.79 -15.46 3.03
N ILE A 4 3.23 -14.26 3.45
CA ILE A 4 3.21 -13.07 2.58
C ILE A 4 4.15 -13.20 1.39
N VAL A 5 5.29 -13.88 1.56
CA VAL A 5 6.21 -14.16 0.44
C VAL A 5 5.58 -15.13 -0.57
N GLU A 6 4.81 -16.12 -0.10
CA GLU A 6 4.08 -17.05 -0.97
C GLU A 6 2.99 -16.32 -1.78
N GLU A 7 2.16 -15.51 -1.13
CA GLU A 7 1.15 -14.67 -1.81
C GLU A 7 1.80 -13.75 -2.86
N LEU A 8 2.88 -13.05 -2.52
CA LEU A 8 3.56 -12.14 -3.45
C LEU A 8 4.24 -12.86 -4.62
N LYS A 9 4.74 -14.09 -4.41
CA LYS A 9 5.32 -14.90 -5.48
C LYS A 9 4.26 -15.34 -6.49
N ALA A 10 3.03 -15.63 -6.03
CA ALA A 10 1.92 -16.00 -6.90
C ALA A 10 1.49 -14.87 -7.84
N LEU A 11 1.82 -13.61 -7.53
CA LEU A 11 1.54 -12.46 -8.38
C LEU A 11 2.52 -12.30 -9.56
N HIS A 12 3.60 -13.08 -9.61
CA HIS A 12 4.60 -13.07 -10.69
C HIS A 12 5.14 -11.66 -11.04
N LEU A 13 5.37 -10.83 -10.01
CA LEU A 13 5.92 -9.47 -10.17
C LEU A 13 7.33 -9.53 -10.81
N LYS A 14 7.58 -8.65 -11.77
CA LYS A 14 8.85 -8.57 -12.51
C LYS A 14 9.90 -7.78 -11.72
N GLY A 15 11.17 -8.10 -11.93
CA GLY A 15 12.29 -7.33 -11.39
C GLY A 15 12.49 -7.41 -9.87
N VAL A 16 11.83 -8.35 -9.18
CA VAL A 16 11.88 -8.46 -7.72
C VAL A 16 11.95 -9.90 -7.23
N LYS A 17 12.69 -10.10 -6.14
CA LYS A 17 12.67 -11.33 -5.32
C LYS A 17 12.44 -10.99 -3.86
N PHE A 18 11.82 -11.92 -3.14
CA PHE A 18 11.49 -11.75 -1.73
C PHE A 18 12.19 -12.80 -0.87
N ARG A 19 12.75 -12.36 0.26
CA ARG A 19 13.33 -13.23 1.28
C ARG A 19 12.60 -12.98 2.61
N PRO A 20 11.97 -13.98 3.24
CA PRO A 20 11.46 -13.83 4.60
C PRO A 20 12.55 -13.35 5.54
N SER A 21 12.22 -12.42 6.43
CA SER A 21 13.19 -11.85 7.38
C SER A 21 12.55 -11.63 8.74
N THR A 22 13.34 -11.83 9.79
CA THR A 22 12.95 -11.60 11.18
C THR A 22 13.98 -10.67 11.81
N PHE A 23 13.52 -9.59 12.44
CA PHE A 23 14.40 -8.58 13.02
C PHE A 23 13.72 -7.83 14.18
N ILE A 24 14.52 -7.20 15.04
CA ILE A 24 14.05 -6.34 16.13
C ILE A 24 14.40 -4.88 15.79
N PRO A 25 13.42 -4.02 15.47
CA PRO A 25 13.67 -2.61 15.18
C PRO A 25 14.21 -1.84 16.39
N ARG A 26 15.10 -0.86 16.15
CA ARG A 26 15.60 0.04 17.19
C ARG A 26 14.68 1.23 17.49
N HIS A 27 13.91 1.68 16.51
CA HIS A 27 13.02 2.85 16.62
C HIS A 27 11.70 2.62 15.88
N GLY A 28 10.75 3.55 16.06
CA GLY A 28 9.45 3.55 15.38
C GLY A 28 8.38 2.72 16.11
N LYS A 29 7.25 2.49 15.42
CA LYS A 29 6.03 1.87 15.99
C LYS A 29 6.23 0.48 16.62
N TYR A 30 7.26 -0.25 16.21
CA TYR A 30 7.55 -1.61 16.69
C TYR A 30 8.94 -1.72 17.33
N ALA A 31 9.46 -0.62 17.89
CA ALA A 31 10.76 -0.61 18.57
C ALA A 31 10.81 -1.68 19.69
N GLY A 32 11.89 -2.46 19.72
CA GLY A 32 12.08 -3.53 20.71
C GLY A 32 11.22 -4.79 20.49
N GLN A 33 10.38 -4.84 19.45
CA GLN A 33 9.48 -5.96 19.18
C GLN A 33 10.04 -6.88 18.07
N LEU A 34 9.93 -8.19 18.27
CA LEU A 34 10.28 -9.17 17.24
C LEU A 34 9.31 -9.07 16.05
N CYS A 35 9.81 -8.55 14.93
CA CYS A 35 9.05 -8.35 13.72
C CYS A 35 9.36 -9.44 12.69
N ASN A 36 8.30 -10.03 12.11
CA ASN A 36 8.39 -10.99 11.03
C ASN A 36 7.92 -10.35 9.72
N GLY A 37 8.86 -10.01 8.84
CA GLY A 37 8.60 -9.34 7.57
C GLY A 37 9.22 -10.07 6.39
N LEU A 38 9.56 -9.28 5.38
CA LEU A 38 10.25 -9.72 4.18
C LEU A 38 11.26 -8.65 3.76
N GLN A 39 12.35 -9.11 3.17
CA GLN A 39 13.35 -8.29 2.51
C GLN A 39 13.09 -8.33 1.00
N ILE A 40 12.97 -7.14 0.41
CA ILE A 40 12.77 -6.94 -1.03
C ILE A 40 14.14 -6.83 -1.68
N HIS A 41 14.40 -7.66 -2.69
CA HIS A 41 15.60 -7.58 -3.51
C HIS A 41 15.17 -7.19 -4.93
N VAL A 42 15.57 -5.99 -5.36
CA VAL A 42 15.38 -5.57 -6.76
C VAL A 42 16.41 -6.30 -7.60
N THR A 43 15.95 -7.12 -8.54
CA THR A 43 16.82 -7.89 -9.44
C THR A 43 16.99 -7.22 -10.80
N ASP A 44 16.01 -6.41 -11.20
CA ASP A 44 16.03 -5.63 -12.43
C ASP A 44 15.19 -4.38 -12.20
N ARG A 45 15.82 -3.20 -12.31
CA ARG A 45 15.19 -1.91 -12.02
C ARG A 45 14.30 -1.45 -13.17
N ASP A 46 14.63 -1.80 -14.40
CA ASP A 46 14.00 -1.23 -15.60
C ASP A 46 12.62 -1.85 -15.86
N VAL A 47 12.42 -3.08 -15.37
CA VAL A 47 11.14 -3.80 -15.47
C VAL A 47 10.32 -3.78 -14.17
N LEU A 48 10.89 -3.27 -13.08
CA LEU A 48 10.19 -3.20 -11.80
C LEU A 48 9.12 -2.10 -11.86
N GLU A 49 7.92 -2.42 -11.38
CA GLU A 49 6.83 -1.46 -11.17
C GLU A 49 6.70 -1.16 -9.66
N PRO A 50 7.37 -0.13 -9.08
CA PRO A 50 7.48 0.03 -7.63
C PRO A 50 6.15 0.32 -6.94
N VAL A 51 5.26 1.07 -7.59
CA VAL A 51 3.93 1.39 -7.05
C VAL A 51 3.09 0.13 -6.95
N LYS A 52 3.05 -0.67 -8.03
CA LYS A 52 2.37 -1.96 -8.08
C LYS A 52 2.91 -2.94 -7.03
N LEU A 53 4.23 -2.96 -6.82
CA LEU A 53 4.85 -3.73 -5.74
C LEU A 53 4.38 -3.26 -4.35
N GLY A 54 4.33 -1.96 -4.11
CA GLY A 54 3.81 -1.40 -2.85
C GLY A 54 2.36 -1.81 -2.59
N LEU A 55 1.51 -1.71 -3.62
CA LEU A 55 0.11 -2.14 -3.55
C LEU A 55 -0.02 -3.64 -3.31
N ALA A 56 0.81 -4.46 -3.95
CA ALA A 56 0.83 -5.92 -3.75
C ALA A 56 1.12 -6.29 -2.29
N ILE A 57 2.05 -5.59 -1.65
CA ILE A 57 2.40 -5.83 -0.24
C ILE A 57 1.24 -5.46 0.68
N ILE A 58 0.57 -4.33 0.43
CA ILE A 58 -0.59 -3.88 1.22
C ILE A 58 -1.75 -4.85 1.04
N TRP A 59 -2.09 -5.19 -0.21
CA TRP A 59 -3.13 -6.16 -0.56
C TRP A 59 -2.88 -7.53 0.08
N ALA A 60 -1.66 -8.06 -0.02
CA ALA A 60 -1.33 -9.36 0.60
C ALA A 60 -1.35 -9.30 2.13
N THR A 61 -1.01 -8.14 2.71
CA THR A 61 -1.09 -7.94 4.18
C THR A 61 -2.54 -7.95 4.63
N GLU A 62 -3.43 -7.23 3.94
CA GLU A 62 -4.86 -7.23 4.23
C GLU A 62 -5.45 -8.63 4.09
N ARG A 63 -5.20 -9.30 2.97
CA ARG A 63 -5.72 -10.65 2.69
C ARG A 63 -5.31 -11.68 3.74
N LEU A 64 -4.08 -11.61 4.25
CA LEU A 64 -3.58 -12.55 5.26
C LEU A 64 -3.95 -12.16 6.69
N HIS A 65 -4.19 -10.88 6.95
CA HIS A 65 -4.38 -10.30 8.28
C HIS A 65 -5.40 -9.15 8.27
N PRO A 66 -6.66 -9.41 7.88
CA PRO A 66 -7.65 -8.35 7.63
C PRO A 66 -7.91 -7.48 8.86
N ASP A 67 -7.94 -8.09 10.06
CA ASP A 67 -8.21 -7.35 11.29
C ASP A 67 -7.01 -6.57 11.85
N LYS A 68 -5.85 -6.59 11.16
CA LYS A 68 -4.60 -6.01 11.66
C LYS A 68 -4.08 -4.83 10.86
N LEU A 69 -4.53 -4.65 9.61
CA LEU A 69 -4.17 -3.48 8.83
C LEU A 69 -5.06 -2.32 9.24
N GLN A 70 -4.44 -1.17 9.53
CA GLN A 70 -5.16 0.05 9.84
C GLN A 70 -4.59 1.18 8.99
N PHE A 71 -5.45 1.78 8.18
CA PHE A 71 -5.11 2.98 7.46
C PHE A 71 -5.13 4.17 8.44
N ASN A 72 -4.09 5.00 8.39
CA ASN A 72 -4.00 6.17 9.26
C ASN A 72 -5.00 7.23 8.80
N VAL A 73 -6.03 7.43 9.63
CA VAL A 73 -7.09 8.42 9.42
C VAL A 73 -6.97 9.50 10.49
N LYS A 74 -6.95 10.77 10.08
CA LYS A 74 -7.00 11.91 11.01
C LYS A 74 -8.24 12.76 10.75
N CYS A 75 -8.99 13.05 11.82
CA CYS A 75 -10.04 14.08 11.82
C CYS A 75 -9.38 15.41 12.20
N TYR A 76 -9.64 16.48 11.44
CA TYR A 76 -8.94 17.77 11.57
C TYR A 76 -9.69 18.82 12.43
N GLU A 77 -10.80 18.47 13.09
CA GLU A 77 -11.46 19.40 14.00
C GLU A 77 -10.89 19.22 15.42
N ASP A 78 -9.98 20.13 15.75
CA ASP A 78 -9.32 20.31 17.05
C ASP A 78 -10.28 20.81 18.16
N THR A 79 -11.48 20.25 18.29
CA THR A 79 -12.23 20.34 19.55
C THR A 79 -11.91 19.10 20.38
N LEU A 80 -11.28 19.36 21.53
CA LEU A 80 -10.98 18.42 22.60
C LEU A 80 -12.01 17.28 22.68
N GLY A 81 -11.54 16.05 22.46
CA GLY A 81 -12.33 14.86 22.75
C GLY A 81 -13.09 14.26 21.58
N CYS A 82 -12.44 14.01 20.44
CA CYS A 82 -12.93 12.93 19.57
C CYS A 82 -12.63 11.57 20.23
N SER A 83 -13.41 11.23 21.26
CA SER A 83 -13.52 9.88 21.85
C SER A 83 -14.10 8.86 20.86
N VAL A 84 -14.45 9.31 19.66
CA VAL A 84 -15.25 8.63 18.64
C VAL A 84 -14.39 8.09 17.49
N CYS A 85 -13.14 8.53 17.32
CA CYS A 85 -12.35 8.08 16.17
C CYS A 85 -11.70 6.69 16.32
N GLY A 86 -12.24 5.83 17.18
CA GLY A 86 -12.09 4.37 17.08
C GLY A 86 -12.79 3.78 15.85
N VAL A 87 -12.70 4.46 14.70
CA VAL A 87 -13.44 4.12 13.49
C VAL A 87 -12.66 3.03 12.76
N SER A 88 -13.28 1.86 12.66
CA SER A 88 -12.98 0.91 11.59
C SER A 88 -13.21 1.61 10.24
N THR A 89 -12.34 1.31 9.29
CA THR A 89 -12.22 1.92 7.96
C THR A 89 -13.51 2.06 7.13
N SER A 90 -14.56 1.33 7.51
CA SER A 90 -15.87 1.28 6.85
C SER A 90 -16.77 2.52 7.03
N SER A 91 -16.42 3.50 7.88
CA SER A 91 -17.29 4.68 8.13
C SER A 91 -16.52 5.98 8.34
N ILE A 92 -15.58 6.28 7.44
CA ILE A 92 -14.88 7.56 7.42
C ILE A 92 -15.91 8.67 7.15
N LYS A 93 -16.13 9.57 8.13
CA LYS A 93 -16.96 10.77 7.97
C LYS A 93 -16.41 11.67 6.84
N PRO A 94 -17.23 12.52 6.18
CA PRO A 94 -16.80 13.40 5.09
C PRO A 94 -15.57 14.28 5.39
N GLN A 95 -15.36 14.60 6.68
CA GLN A 95 -14.25 15.44 7.17
C GLN A 95 -13.01 14.67 7.66
N ALA A 96 -13.06 13.35 7.70
CA ALA A 96 -11.93 12.51 8.10
C ALA A 96 -11.02 12.23 6.89
N ARG A 97 -9.72 12.51 7.03
CA ARG A 97 -8.74 12.38 5.93
C ARG A 97 -7.88 11.13 6.16
N CYS A 98 -7.98 10.18 5.25
CA CYS A 98 -7.06 9.04 5.18
C CYS A 98 -5.75 9.48 4.51
N TYR A 99 -4.61 9.27 5.17
CA TYR A 99 -3.31 9.64 4.60
C TYR A 99 -2.92 8.77 3.40
N PHE A 100 -3.33 7.50 3.39
CA PHE A 100 -3.09 6.61 2.26
C PHE A 100 -3.80 7.12 1.00
N ASP A 101 -5.08 7.49 1.12
CA ASP A 101 -5.87 8.01 0.00
C ASP A 101 -5.24 9.31 -0.57
N ARG A 102 -4.63 10.14 0.29
CA ARG A 102 -3.89 11.34 -0.15
C ARG A 102 -2.57 11.02 -0.85
N LEU A 103 -1.87 9.96 -0.45
CA LEU A 103 -0.61 9.55 -1.07
C LEU A 103 -0.86 8.90 -2.44
N ILE A 104 -1.92 8.10 -2.54
CA ILE A 104 -2.33 7.45 -3.80
C ILE A 104 -3.03 8.43 -4.74
N GLY A 105 -3.74 9.42 -4.19
CA GLY A 105 -4.49 10.41 -4.95
C GLY A 105 -5.97 10.06 -5.15
N ASN A 106 -6.45 8.96 -4.59
CA ASN A 106 -7.87 8.57 -4.58
C ASN A 106 -8.16 7.62 -3.40
N ASP A 107 -9.44 7.39 -3.10
CA ASP A 107 -9.90 6.45 -2.08
C ASP A 107 -10.27 5.06 -2.64
N VAL A 108 -10.29 4.91 -3.97
CA VAL A 108 -10.72 3.70 -4.68
C VAL A 108 -9.83 2.51 -4.32
N ILE A 109 -8.51 2.69 -4.34
CA ILE A 109 -7.55 1.60 -4.03
C ILE A 109 -7.80 1.03 -2.63
N ARG A 110 -7.99 1.90 -1.64
CA ARG A 110 -8.22 1.47 -0.26
C ARG A 110 -9.51 0.65 -0.16
N LYS A 111 -10.60 1.14 -0.76
CA LYS A 111 -11.89 0.45 -0.75
C LYS A 111 -11.80 -0.93 -1.41
N LEU A 112 -11.16 -1.03 -2.58
CA LEU A 112 -10.96 -2.33 -3.25
C LEU A 112 -10.17 -3.33 -2.39
N ILE A 113 -9.16 -2.85 -1.64
CA ILE A 113 -8.39 -3.68 -0.72
C ILE A 113 -9.26 -4.15 0.46
N GLU A 114 -10.02 -3.24 1.07
CA GLU A 114 -10.93 -3.53 2.19
C GLU A 114 -12.11 -4.44 1.79
N GLU A 115 -12.58 -4.35 0.54
CA GLU A 115 -13.61 -5.22 -0.04
C GLU A 115 -13.09 -6.62 -0.40
N GLY A 116 -11.77 -6.83 -0.32
CA GLY A 116 -11.15 -8.13 -0.59
C GLY A 116 -11.08 -8.48 -2.08
N CYS A 117 -11.08 -7.48 -2.97
CA CYS A 117 -10.97 -7.68 -4.41
C CYS A 117 -9.68 -8.40 -4.83
N ASP A 118 -9.68 -8.99 -6.02
CA ASP A 118 -8.48 -9.61 -6.60
C ASP A 118 -7.40 -8.55 -6.87
N PHE A 119 -6.13 -8.90 -6.68
CA PHE A 119 -5.02 -7.99 -6.95
C PHE A 119 -5.03 -7.42 -8.37
N LYS A 120 -5.54 -8.18 -9.36
CA LYS A 120 -5.70 -7.68 -10.74
C LYS A 120 -6.60 -6.45 -10.82
N GLU A 121 -7.64 -6.37 -9.99
CA GLU A 121 -8.55 -5.21 -9.96
C GLU A 121 -7.88 -4.01 -9.30
N VAL A 122 -7.17 -4.24 -8.19
CA VAL A 122 -6.37 -3.21 -7.52
C VAL A 122 -5.27 -2.68 -8.44
N ALA A 123 -4.63 -3.56 -9.23
CA ALA A 123 -3.52 -3.21 -10.11
C ALA A 123 -3.95 -2.43 -11.38
N LYS A 124 -5.19 -2.60 -11.86
CA LYS A 124 -5.70 -1.90 -13.06
C LYS A 124 -5.64 -0.38 -12.94
N LEU A 125 -5.79 0.15 -11.73
CA LEU A 125 -5.69 1.60 -11.50
C LEU A 125 -4.28 2.15 -11.75
N CYS A 126 -3.27 1.30 -11.92
CA CYS A 126 -1.94 1.72 -12.36
C CYS A 126 -1.82 1.91 -13.89
N ASP A 127 -2.86 1.61 -14.67
CA ASP A 127 -2.78 1.56 -16.14
C ASP A 127 -2.99 2.94 -16.81
N GLU A 128 -3.30 4.00 -16.05
CA GLU A 128 -3.48 5.36 -16.60
C GLU A 128 -2.16 6.03 -17.06
N ILE A 129 -1.04 5.33 -16.96
CA ILE A 129 0.29 5.82 -17.32
C ILE A 129 0.37 6.23 -18.79
N GLU A 130 -0.25 5.48 -19.71
CA GLU A 130 -0.14 5.75 -21.15
C GLU A 130 -0.69 7.13 -21.54
N LEU A 131 -1.78 7.55 -20.90
CA LEU A 131 -2.37 8.87 -21.12
C LEU A 131 -1.44 9.96 -20.60
N PHE A 132 -0.86 9.77 -19.42
CA PHE A 132 0.10 10.71 -18.85
C PHE A 132 1.38 10.81 -19.71
N GLU A 133 1.90 9.68 -20.18
CA GLU A 133 3.03 9.60 -21.11
C GLU A 133 2.76 10.39 -22.40
N LYS A 134 1.54 10.28 -22.95
CA LYS A 134 1.14 11.07 -24.12
C LYS A 134 1.08 12.57 -23.80
N ASN A 135 0.52 12.96 -22.66
CA ASN A 135 0.36 14.36 -22.27
C ASN A 135 1.69 15.02 -21.97
N ARG A 136 2.61 14.33 -21.29
CA ARG A 136 3.91 14.89 -20.89
C ARG A 136 4.86 15.15 -22.06
N ARG A 137 4.71 14.43 -23.20
CA ARG A 137 5.57 14.57 -24.39
C ARG A 137 5.79 16.01 -24.85
N LYS A 138 4.77 16.86 -24.74
CA LYS A 138 4.83 18.28 -25.16
C LYS A 138 5.73 19.14 -24.27
N TYR A 139 6.08 18.64 -23.09
CA TYR A 139 6.80 19.36 -22.04
C TYR A 139 8.16 18.74 -21.73
N LEU A 140 8.60 17.72 -22.50
CA LEU A 140 9.91 17.09 -22.31
C LEU A 140 11.02 18.02 -22.85
N LEU A 141 11.99 18.33 -21.99
CA LEU A 141 13.20 19.07 -22.38
C LEU A 141 14.33 18.13 -22.86
N TYR A 142 14.23 16.84 -22.53
CA TYR A 142 15.19 15.80 -22.86
C TYR A 142 14.44 14.62 -23.47
N SER A 143 14.96 14.11 -24.59
CA SER A 143 14.42 12.97 -25.35
C SER A 143 15.21 11.70 -25.08
#